data_AF-A0A7C5FM75-F1
#
_entry.id   AF-A0A7C5FM75-F1
#
_cell.length_a   1.000
_cell.length_b   1.000
_cell.length_c   1.000
_cell.angle_alpha   90.00
_cell.angle_beta   90.00
_cell.angle_gamma   90.00
#
_symmetry.space_group_name_H-M   'P 1'
#
loop_
_entity.id
_entity.type
_entity.pdbx_description
1 polymer ?
#
loop_
_entity_poly.entity_id
_entity_poly.type
_entity_poly.pdbx_seq_one_letter_code
_entity_poly.pdbx_strand_id
1 'polypeptide(L)'
;MISRRLTKTIIVLIFIFGLCLSFGKEVFGQYIPSIECRYDSDCGCGLCCAYFDPIDNWCYNCTRNPCPTNTPTPTPLYGGWPTNTPAPGGPTNTPVPCPGCPDICQCDIVESQGVHGCWCARGCWQWTCANPSSCTQAEWISCRANPGCPAECCKTCISPPGPNPTATPIPTNTPTPTFTPTPTQAPWKKIKNSSFQTKTNLVNNIPSVVVSFDTDDTVDPYFIIGSGGIVSGQSIALNLYNPLAKVSENDWKVSGYTPRIKFTKSTFLSYIKSRKDYSTKERAGFNIASLTTPGIYYVENTDPATTLTINTDPITDLVLIVDGDVDITLNNFNTEGGIPRRSVAILADKINFASTISYASGIFVADTVNTGTNTDLGLKIKGNLVASTFNNNRKQNTVNNQKPAVFIVFYPQTYLNLLNYLSIDKYEWRQIQ
;
A
#
# COMPACT_ATOMS: atom_id res chain seq x y z
N MET A 1 16.73 61.31 -11.67
CA MET A 1 17.08 60.17 -10.77
C MET A 1 15.82 59.34 -10.57
N ILE A 2 15.75 58.15 -11.15
CA ILE A 2 14.60 57.24 -10.95
C ILE A 2 14.88 56.43 -9.68
N SER A 3 14.18 56.77 -8.59
CA SER A 3 14.22 56.02 -7.34
C SER A 3 13.49 54.69 -7.52
N ARG A 4 14.25 53.59 -7.49
CA ARG A 4 13.70 52.23 -7.55
C ARG A 4 13.40 51.77 -6.11
N ARG A 5 12.13 51.59 -5.76
CA ARG A 5 11.75 50.86 -4.54
C ARG A 5 11.73 49.37 -4.84
N LEU A 6 12.72 48.64 -4.34
CA LEU A 6 12.68 47.18 -4.24
C LEU A 6 11.93 46.80 -2.97
N THR A 7 10.73 46.25 -3.13
CA THR A 7 10.03 45.58 -2.02
C THR A 7 10.53 44.14 -1.96
N LYS A 8 11.34 43.81 -0.95
CA LYS A 8 11.79 42.45 -0.70
C LYS A 8 10.71 41.72 0.11
N THR A 9 9.85 40.98 -0.57
CA THR A 9 8.97 40.02 0.11
C THR A 9 9.75 38.73 0.31
N ILE A 10 10.15 38.45 1.55
CA ILE A 10 10.70 37.13 1.90
C ILE A 10 9.51 36.19 2.01
N ILE A 11 9.17 35.53 0.91
CA ILE A 11 8.32 34.34 0.96
C ILE A 11 9.25 33.22 1.42
N VAL A 12 9.15 32.84 2.69
CA VAL A 12 9.80 31.61 3.16
C VAL A 12 9.03 30.46 2.51
N LEU A 13 9.46 30.06 1.32
CA LEU A 13 9.26 28.72 0.81
C LEU A 13 10.10 27.80 1.71
N ILE A 14 9.57 27.55 2.91
CA ILE A 14 9.96 26.38 3.66
C ILE A 14 9.77 25.22 2.67
N PHE A 15 10.76 24.34 2.58
CA PHE A 15 10.58 23.04 1.93
C PHE A 15 9.54 22.26 2.75
N ILE A 16 8.26 22.66 2.64
CA ILE A 16 7.15 22.02 3.32
C ILE A 16 6.78 20.82 2.47
N PHE A 17 7.55 19.75 2.62
CA PHE A 17 6.97 18.42 2.48
C PHE A 17 6.20 18.14 3.80
N GLY A 18 4.97 18.65 3.87
CA GLY A 18 3.93 18.22 4.83
C GLY A 18 3.99 18.75 6.27
N LEU A 19 3.96 20.06 6.47
CA LEU A 19 3.60 20.72 7.74
C LEU A 19 2.63 21.87 7.45
N CYS A 20 1.35 21.66 7.74
CA CYS A 20 0.28 22.63 7.50
C CYS A 20 0.28 23.65 8.64
N LEU A 21 0.86 24.84 8.41
CA LEU A 21 0.61 26.03 9.21
C LEU A 21 0.53 27.25 8.27
N SER A 22 -0.61 27.94 8.37
CA SER A 22 -1.03 29.19 7.72
C SER A 22 -1.81 29.10 6.39
N PHE A 23 -3.09 29.46 6.48
CA PHE A 23 -3.96 29.86 5.39
C PHE A 23 -3.46 31.18 4.79
N GLY A 24 -3.16 31.18 3.50
CA GLY A 24 -2.88 32.37 2.72
C GLY A 24 -3.09 32.06 1.25
N LYS A 25 -3.96 32.87 0.61
CA LYS A 25 -4.40 32.80 -0.78
C LYS A 25 -3.31 32.40 -1.78
N GLU A 26 -3.72 31.59 -2.75
CA GLU A 26 -3.27 31.51 -4.15
C GLU A 26 -2.85 30.11 -4.62
N VAL A 27 -3.81 29.19 -4.80
CA VAL A 27 -3.75 28.20 -5.89
C VAL A 27 -5.17 27.76 -6.31
N PHE A 28 -6.07 28.65 -6.75
CA PHE A 28 -7.21 28.25 -7.58
C PHE A 28 -7.61 29.41 -8.50
N GLY A 29 -7.49 29.20 -9.80
CA GLY A 29 -7.94 30.13 -10.85
C GLY A 29 -9.46 30.08 -11.05
N GLN A 30 -10.24 30.10 -9.98
CA GLN A 30 -11.69 30.31 -10.00
C GLN A 30 -12.06 31.19 -8.80
N TYR A 31 -12.79 32.27 -9.08
CA TYR A 31 -13.31 33.20 -8.09
C TYR A 31 -14.26 32.45 -7.15
N ILE A 32 -13.87 32.31 -5.88
CA ILE A 32 -14.78 31.94 -4.80
C ILE A 32 -15.05 33.23 -4.03
N PRO A 33 -16.32 33.67 -3.88
CA PRO A 33 -16.63 34.86 -3.09
C PRO A 33 -16.28 34.63 -1.61
N SER A 34 -15.76 35.67 -0.97
CA SER A 34 -15.36 35.66 0.43
C SER A 34 -16.58 35.55 1.35
N ILE A 35 -16.53 34.60 2.28
CA ILE A 35 -17.46 34.53 3.41
C ILE A 35 -16.93 35.49 4.49
N GLU A 36 -17.60 36.62 4.71
CA GLU A 36 -17.41 37.43 5.91
C GLU A 36 -18.37 36.92 6.99
N CYS A 37 -17.84 36.41 8.09
CA CYS A 37 -18.63 36.21 9.30
C CYS A 37 -18.31 37.37 10.25
N ARG A 38 -19.32 38.18 10.58
CA ARG A 38 -19.21 39.22 11.61
C ARG A 38 -19.85 38.72 12.90
N TYR A 39 -19.22 39.09 14.02
CA TYR A 39 -19.80 38.88 15.34
C TYR A 39 -20.77 40.03 15.58
N ASP A 40 -22.07 39.72 15.57
CA ASP A 40 -23.13 40.67 15.91
C ASP A 40 -23.48 40.47 17.38
N SER A 41 -23.23 41.49 18.20
CA SER A 41 -23.45 41.43 19.66
C SER A 41 -24.92 41.53 20.05
N ASP A 42 -25.82 41.85 19.13
CA ASP A 42 -27.21 42.19 19.46
C ASP A 42 -28.19 41.03 19.24
N CYS A 43 -27.71 39.93 18.64
CA CYS A 43 -28.46 38.68 18.54
C CYS A 43 -27.77 37.63 19.40
N GLY A 44 -28.34 37.30 20.56
CA GLY A 44 -27.81 36.32 21.54
C GLY A 44 -27.77 34.85 21.07
N CYS A 45 -27.43 34.60 19.80
CA CYS A 45 -27.23 33.30 19.19
C CYS A 45 -25.95 33.38 18.32
N GLY A 46 -25.00 32.47 18.52
CA GLY A 46 -23.69 32.50 17.87
C GLY A 46 -23.70 32.48 16.33
N LEU A 47 -22.61 33.03 15.78
CA LEU A 47 -22.12 32.97 14.38
C LEU A 47 -23.17 32.67 13.28
N CYS A 48 -23.73 33.74 12.72
CA CYS A 48 -24.43 33.70 11.43
C CYS A 48 -23.45 34.06 10.32
N CYS A 49 -23.34 33.22 9.29
CA CYS A 49 -22.61 33.56 8.06
C CYS A 49 -23.65 33.71 6.94
N ALA A 50 -23.67 34.88 6.29
CA ALA A 50 -24.53 35.19 5.16
C ALA A 50 -23.74 35.15 3.85
N TYR A 51 -24.39 34.71 2.78
CA TYR A 51 -23.83 34.66 1.43
C TYR A 51 -24.12 35.98 0.72
N PHE A 52 -23.10 36.65 0.18
CA PHE A 52 -23.25 37.89 -0.57
C PHE A 52 -22.83 37.66 -2.02
N ASP A 53 -23.79 37.71 -2.94
CA ASP A 53 -23.53 37.71 -4.38
C ASP A 53 -23.53 39.16 -4.89
N PRO A 54 -22.42 39.68 -5.46
CA PRO A 54 -22.36 41.06 -5.90
C PRO A 54 -23.12 41.34 -7.21
N ILE A 55 -23.78 40.34 -7.83
CA ILE A 55 -24.46 40.51 -9.12
C ILE A 55 -26.00 40.60 -8.98
N ASP A 56 -26.61 40.09 -7.91
CA ASP A 56 -28.06 40.20 -7.69
C ASP A 56 -28.42 40.58 -6.25
N ASN A 57 -29.14 41.71 -6.10
CA ASN A 57 -29.43 42.38 -4.84
C ASN A 57 -30.63 41.76 -4.09
N TRP A 58 -30.57 40.46 -3.75
CA TRP A 58 -31.64 39.75 -3.02
C TRP A 58 -31.09 38.95 -1.83
N CYS A 59 -31.55 39.27 -0.61
CA CYS A 59 -31.31 38.46 0.58
C CYS A 59 -32.18 37.19 0.55
N TYR A 60 -31.56 36.00 0.46
CA TYR A 60 -32.27 34.75 0.71
C TYR A 60 -32.36 34.46 2.22
N ASN A 61 -33.58 34.42 2.74
CA ASN A 61 -33.87 33.94 4.10
C ASN A 61 -33.64 32.42 4.19
N CYS A 62 -32.76 31.99 5.10
CA CYS A 62 -32.63 30.58 5.47
C CYS A 62 -33.88 30.11 6.23
N THR A 63 -34.72 29.31 5.56
CA THR A 63 -35.80 28.56 6.20
C THR A 63 -35.24 27.44 7.08
N ARG A 64 -35.67 27.42 8.35
CA ARG A 64 -35.41 26.35 9.32
C ARG A 64 -35.92 25.01 8.79
N ASN A 65 -35.08 23.96 8.86
CA ASN A 65 -35.56 22.58 8.73
C ASN A 65 -35.43 21.86 10.09
N PRO A 66 -36.49 21.17 10.56
CA PRO A 66 -36.51 20.47 11.84
C PRO A 66 -35.87 19.07 11.78
N CYS A 67 -35.47 18.58 12.95
CA CYS A 67 -34.83 17.27 13.18
C CYS A 67 -35.62 16.08 12.60
N PRO A 68 -34.95 14.98 12.20
CA PRO A 68 -35.63 13.79 11.71
C PRO A 68 -36.15 12.92 12.88
N THR A 69 -37.42 12.57 12.81
CA THR A 69 -38.05 11.54 13.64
C THR A 69 -37.99 10.18 12.95
N ASN A 70 -37.78 9.15 13.77
CA ASN A 70 -37.77 7.73 13.42
C ASN A 70 -39.10 7.26 12.78
N THR A 71 -39.03 6.33 11.82
CA THR A 71 -40.02 5.25 11.61
C THR A 71 -39.47 4.16 10.66
N PRO A 72 -39.98 2.91 10.74
CA PRO A 72 -39.27 1.70 10.34
C PRO A 72 -39.56 1.21 8.91
N THR A 73 -38.65 0.36 8.42
CA THR A 73 -38.65 -0.42 7.18
C THR A 73 -39.76 -1.49 7.12
N PRO A 74 -40.38 -1.74 5.95
CA PRO A 74 -41.10 -2.98 5.66
C PRO A 74 -40.25 -4.00 4.89
N THR A 75 -40.58 -5.27 5.13
CA THR A 75 -40.04 -6.54 4.62
C THR A 75 -40.22 -6.75 3.10
N PRO A 76 -39.39 -7.61 2.45
CA PRO A 76 -39.46 -7.86 1.01
C PRO A 76 -40.44 -9.00 0.62
N LEU A 77 -41.13 -8.80 -0.51
CA LEU A 77 -41.94 -9.80 -1.21
C LEU A 77 -41.08 -10.70 -2.10
N TYR A 78 -41.31 -12.02 -2.00
CA TYR A 78 -40.76 -13.09 -2.82
C TYR A 78 -41.30 -13.04 -4.27
N GLY A 79 -40.40 -13.12 -5.27
CA GLY A 79 -40.74 -13.10 -6.69
C GLY A 79 -40.23 -14.32 -7.46
N GLY A 80 -41.18 -15.07 -8.03
CA GLY A 80 -41.20 -15.91 -9.24
C GLY A 80 -39.93 -16.42 -9.94
N TRP A 81 -39.93 -17.73 -10.19
CA TRP A 81 -39.05 -18.45 -11.13
C TRP A 81 -39.56 -18.34 -12.58
N PRO A 82 -38.70 -18.20 -13.59
CA PRO A 82 -39.08 -18.34 -15.00
C PRO A 82 -38.95 -19.78 -15.53
N THR A 83 -39.86 -20.12 -16.45
CA THR A 83 -40.00 -21.38 -17.19
C THR A 83 -39.04 -21.45 -18.39
N ASN A 84 -38.38 -22.59 -18.60
CA ASN A 84 -37.54 -22.86 -19.77
C ASN A 84 -38.22 -23.84 -20.74
N THR A 85 -38.10 -23.55 -22.04
CA THR A 85 -38.48 -24.39 -23.19
C THR A 85 -37.35 -25.37 -23.57
N PRO A 86 -37.66 -26.57 -24.12
CA PRO A 86 -36.65 -27.57 -24.46
C PRO A 86 -36.13 -27.47 -25.90
N ALA A 87 -34.84 -27.77 -26.09
CA ALA A 87 -34.19 -28.00 -27.39
C ALA A 87 -34.04 -29.51 -27.65
N PRO A 88 -34.23 -30.00 -28.90
CA PRO A 88 -34.15 -31.42 -29.23
C PRO A 88 -32.78 -31.83 -29.78
N GLY A 89 -32.22 -32.95 -29.32
CA GLY A 89 -31.04 -33.57 -29.91
C GLY A 89 -30.43 -34.68 -29.06
N GLY A 90 -31.04 -35.88 -29.10
CA GLY A 90 -30.49 -37.09 -28.48
C GLY A 90 -29.63 -37.92 -29.45
N PRO A 91 -28.56 -38.59 -28.98
CA PRO A 91 -27.87 -39.62 -29.74
C PRO A 91 -28.40 -41.04 -29.44
N THR A 92 -28.30 -41.89 -30.46
CA THR A 92 -28.79 -43.27 -30.55
C THR A 92 -28.04 -44.25 -29.64
N ASN A 93 -28.78 -45.02 -28.83
CA ASN A 93 -28.25 -46.09 -27.98
C ASN A 93 -27.84 -47.34 -28.78
N THR A 94 -26.68 -47.91 -28.44
CA THR A 94 -26.26 -49.25 -28.86
C THR A 94 -26.61 -50.27 -27.76
N PRO A 95 -27.12 -51.48 -28.09
CA PRO A 95 -27.51 -52.46 -27.07
C PRO A 95 -26.28 -53.11 -26.43
N VAL A 96 -26.23 -53.15 -25.09
CA VAL A 96 -25.25 -53.93 -24.33
C VAL A 96 -25.94 -55.20 -23.83
N PRO A 97 -25.38 -56.41 -24.06
CA PRO A 97 -26.00 -57.64 -23.60
C PRO A 97 -25.81 -57.85 -22.09
N CYS A 98 -26.92 -58.08 -21.37
CA CYS A 98 -26.91 -58.56 -19.98
C CYS A 98 -26.58 -60.06 -19.93
N PRO A 99 -25.55 -60.49 -19.19
CA PRO A 99 -25.27 -61.92 -19.01
C PRO A 99 -26.33 -62.55 -18.10
N GLY A 100 -27.11 -63.50 -18.62
CA GLY A 100 -27.99 -64.38 -17.81
C GLY A 100 -29.48 -64.38 -18.15
N CYS A 101 -29.96 -63.57 -19.10
CA CYS A 101 -31.34 -63.62 -19.58
C CYS A 101 -31.39 -64.06 -21.05
N PRO A 102 -32.18 -65.09 -21.43
CA PRO A 102 -32.26 -65.55 -22.82
C PRO A 102 -33.09 -64.64 -23.76
N ASP A 103 -33.77 -63.61 -23.23
CA ASP A 103 -34.60 -62.70 -24.03
C ASP A 103 -34.00 -61.29 -24.14
N ILE A 104 -34.16 -60.69 -25.32
CA ILE A 104 -33.68 -59.36 -25.70
C ILE A 104 -34.37 -58.30 -24.82
N CYS A 105 -33.62 -57.67 -23.92
CA CYS A 105 -34.09 -56.52 -23.15
C CYS A 105 -33.82 -55.23 -23.94
N GLN A 106 -34.85 -54.43 -24.16
CA GLN A 106 -34.74 -53.11 -24.77
C GLN A 106 -34.85 -52.07 -23.65
N CYS A 107 -33.77 -51.35 -23.37
CA CYS A 107 -33.78 -50.27 -22.38
C CYS A 107 -34.00 -48.95 -23.12
N ASP A 108 -35.15 -48.31 -22.90
CA ASP A 108 -35.40 -46.95 -23.38
C ASP A 108 -35.01 -45.94 -22.28
N ILE A 109 -34.30 -44.90 -22.68
CA ILE A 109 -33.97 -43.77 -21.82
C ILE A 109 -35.07 -42.73 -22.00
N VAL A 110 -35.86 -42.49 -20.96
CA VAL A 110 -36.81 -41.36 -20.92
C VAL A 110 -36.17 -40.25 -20.09
N GLU A 111 -35.53 -39.30 -20.76
CA GLU A 111 -34.69 -38.25 -20.15
C GLU A 111 -35.44 -37.25 -19.26
N SER A 112 -36.79 -37.24 -19.21
CA SER A 112 -37.53 -36.19 -18.51
C SER A 112 -37.80 -36.41 -17.02
N GLN A 113 -37.33 -37.52 -16.41
CA GLN A 113 -37.64 -37.84 -14.99
C GLN A 113 -36.47 -38.43 -14.18
N GLY A 114 -35.28 -38.66 -14.75
CA GLY A 114 -34.15 -39.23 -14.00
C GLY A 114 -34.37 -40.66 -13.47
N VAL A 115 -35.27 -41.42 -14.09
CA VAL A 115 -35.52 -42.83 -13.76
C VAL A 115 -35.03 -43.70 -14.92
N HIS A 116 -34.05 -44.56 -14.65
CA HIS A 116 -33.60 -45.59 -15.59
C HIS A 116 -34.38 -46.87 -15.32
N GLY A 117 -35.30 -47.25 -16.21
CA GLY A 117 -36.03 -48.50 -16.13
C GLY A 117 -35.81 -49.35 -17.37
N CYS A 118 -35.27 -50.57 -17.21
CA CYS A 118 -35.35 -51.57 -18.27
C CYS A 118 -36.64 -52.37 -18.09
N TRP A 119 -37.45 -52.46 -19.14
CA TRP A 119 -38.66 -53.27 -19.13
C TRP A 119 -38.37 -54.64 -19.74
N CYS A 120 -38.64 -55.69 -18.98
CA CYS A 120 -38.71 -57.05 -19.52
C CYS A 120 -40.17 -57.37 -19.85
N ALA A 121 -40.42 -57.96 -21.03
CA ALA A 121 -41.75 -58.22 -21.59
C ALA A 121 -42.68 -59.14 -20.75
N ARG A 122 -42.25 -59.57 -19.56
CA ARG A 122 -43.04 -60.39 -18.63
C ARG A 122 -43.18 -59.79 -17.23
N GLY A 123 -43.25 -58.45 -17.15
CA GLY A 123 -43.93 -57.76 -16.05
C GLY A 123 -43.30 -57.92 -14.67
N CYS A 124 -41.97 -57.90 -14.56
CA CYS A 124 -41.32 -57.84 -13.25
C CYS A 124 -40.14 -56.86 -13.24
N TRP A 125 -40.10 -56.07 -12.17
CA TRP A 125 -39.03 -55.20 -11.65
C TRP A 125 -38.94 -53.79 -12.26
N GLN A 126 -39.25 -52.78 -11.43
CA GLN A 126 -38.80 -51.41 -11.61
C GLN A 126 -37.60 -51.15 -10.71
N TRP A 127 -36.58 -50.49 -11.25
CA TRP A 127 -35.43 -50.00 -10.51
C TRP A 127 -35.62 -48.50 -10.31
N THR A 128 -35.55 -48.04 -9.06
CA THR A 128 -35.52 -46.61 -8.75
C THR A 128 -34.31 -46.33 -7.87
N CYS A 129 -33.36 -45.54 -8.37
CA CYS A 129 -32.32 -44.96 -7.55
C CYS A 129 -32.95 -43.88 -6.66
N ALA A 130 -32.66 -43.89 -5.37
CA ALA A 130 -33.12 -42.85 -4.46
C ALA A 130 -32.42 -41.50 -4.72
N ASN A 131 -31.24 -41.50 -5.36
CA ASN A 131 -30.52 -40.29 -5.71
C ASN A 131 -29.67 -40.48 -6.99
N PRO A 132 -29.92 -39.74 -8.08
CA PRO A 132 -29.23 -39.95 -9.37
C PRO A 132 -27.72 -39.64 -9.37
N SER A 133 -27.24 -38.85 -8.41
CA SER A 133 -25.88 -38.31 -8.44
C SER A 133 -24.83 -39.13 -7.67
N SER A 134 -25.20 -40.23 -7.00
CA SER A 134 -24.29 -40.96 -6.10
C SER A 134 -24.14 -42.46 -6.35
N CYS A 135 -24.76 -43.03 -7.38
CA CYS A 135 -24.64 -44.47 -7.63
C CYS A 135 -23.28 -44.82 -8.28
N THR A 136 -22.33 -45.28 -7.45
CA THR A 136 -21.20 -46.09 -7.90
C THR A 136 -21.59 -47.58 -7.84
N GLN A 137 -20.98 -48.39 -8.71
CA GLN A 137 -21.40 -49.74 -9.12
C GLN A 137 -21.42 -50.82 -8.01
N ALA A 138 -21.32 -50.47 -6.72
CA ALA A 138 -21.05 -51.42 -5.63
C ALA A 138 -21.98 -51.32 -4.40
N GLU A 139 -23.11 -50.63 -4.48
CA GLU A 139 -24.11 -50.67 -3.41
C GLU A 139 -25.17 -51.76 -3.69
N TRP A 140 -25.17 -52.78 -2.83
CA TRP A 140 -26.06 -53.93 -2.92
C TRP A 140 -27.50 -53.50 -2.63
N ILE A 141 -28.38 -53.75 -3.60
CA ILE A 141 -29.80 -53.43 -3.54
C ILE A 141 -30.54 -54.57 -2.85
N SER A 142 -31.29 -54.25 -1.80
CA SER A 142 -32.23 -55.16 -1.15
C SER A 142 -33.43 -55.39 -2.08
N CYS A 143 -33.55 -56.56 -2.71
CA CYS A 143 -34.74 -56.92 -3.47
C CYS A 143 -35.94 -57.07 -2.51
N ARG A 144 -37.02 -56.31 -2.73
CA ARG A 144 -38.34 -56.64 -2.15
C ARG A 144 -39.12 -57.46 -3.16
N ALA A 145 -39.59 -58.64 -2.75
CA ALA A 145 -40.51 -59.43 -3.54
C ALA A 145 -41.82 -58.66 -3.74
N ASN A 146 -42.27 -58.55 -4.99
CA ASN A 146 -43.58 -58.00 -5.31
C ASN A 146 -44.66 -59.04 -4.89
N PRO A 147 -45.77 -58.67 -4.22
CA PRO A 147 -46.74 -59.63 -3.67
C PRO A 147 -47.51 -60.50 -4.67
N GLY A 148 -47.21 -60.40 -5.97
CA GLY A 148 -47.89 -61.13 -7.05
C GLY A 148 -47.07 -62.19 -7.77
N CYS A 149 -45.80 -62.42 -7.39
CA CYS A 149 -44.98 -63.45 -8.04
C CYS A 149 -45.11 -64.81 -7.35
N PRO A 150 -45.45 -65.89 -8.08
CA PRO A 150 -45.41 -67.24 -7.52
C PRO A 150 -43.99 -67.60 -7.09
N ALA A 151 -43.85 -68.16 -5.89
CA ALA A 151 -42.61 -68.35 -5.14
C ALA A 151 -41.55 -69.25 -5.82
N GLU A 152 -41.82 -69.78 -7.01
CA GLU A 152 -41.00 -70.79 -7.68
C GLU A 152 -39.96 -70.23 -8.67
N CYS A 153 -39.97 -68.93 -8.98
CA CYS A 153 -38.93 -68.28 -9.81
C CYS A 153 -37.69 -67.80 -9.03
N CYS A 154 -37.63 -67.96 -7.71
CA CYS A 154 -36.49 -67.55 -6.87
C CYS A 154 -35.61 -68.75 -6.47
N LYS A 155 -35.38 -69.70 -7.36
CA LYS A 155 -34.47 -70.83 -7.09
C LYS A 155 -33.03 -70.45 -7.47
N THR A 156 -32.18 -70.56 -6.44
CA THR A 156 -30.71 -70.49 -6.43
C THR A 156 -30.09 -69.14 -6.79
N CYS A 157 -30.15 -68.19 -5.85
CA CYS A 157 -29.01 -67.30 -5.67
C CYS A 157 -27.84 -68.16 -5.19
N ILE A 158 -26.87 -68.36 -6.07
CA ILE A 158 -25.57 -68.95 -5.72
C ILE A 158 -25.03 -68.10 -4.58
N SER A 159 -24.74 -68.71 -3.42
CA SER A 159 -24.03 -68.02 -2.34
C SER A 159 -22.80 -67.38 -2.97
N PRO A 160 -22.62 -66.04 -2.89
CA PRO A 160 -21.39 -65.44 -3.36
C PRO A 160 -20.22 -66.17 -2.68
N PRO A 161 -19.09 -66.38 -3.38
CA PRO A 161 -17.91 -66.93 -2.74
C PRO A 161 -17.67 -66.17 -1.45
N GLY A 162 -17.56 -66.90 -0.33
CA GLY A 162 -17.41 -66.32 1.00
C GLY A 162 -16.38 -65.19 0.95
N PRO A 163 -16.61 -64.07 1.66
CA PRO A 163 -15.85 -62.85 1.46
C PRO A 163 -14.37 -63.20 1.47
N ASN A 164 -13.74 -63.11 0.29
CA ASN A 164 -12.29 -63.13 0.17
C ASN A 164 -11.81 -62.12 1.21
N PRO A 165 -10.97 -62.49 2.20
CA PRO A 165 -10.59 -61.60 3.28
C PRO A 165 -10.14 -60.30 2.64
N THR A 166 -10.99 -59.27 2.74
CA THR A 166 -10.71 -57.97 2.18
C THR A 166 -9.41 -57.57 2.84
N ALA A 167 -8.34 -57.51 2.05
CA ALA A 167 -7.04 -57.12 2.56
C ALA A 167 -7.27 -55.85 3.37
N THR A 168 -7.07 -55.95 4.69
CA THR A 168 -7.22 -54.81 5.60
C THR A 168 -6.47 -53.67 4.94
N PRO A 169 -7.14 -52.57 4.54
CA PRO A 169 -6.46 -51.49 3.83
C PRO A 169 -5.31 -51.10 4.72
N ILE A 170 -4.08 -51.37 4.25
CA ILE A 170 -2.87 -50.90 4.90
C ILE A 170 -3.11 -49.40 5.03
N PRO A 171 -3.11 -48.83 6.25
CA PRO A 171 -3.37 -47.41 6.41
C PRO A 171 -2.40 -46.67 5.49
N THR A 172 -2.92 -46.15 4.39
CA THR A 172 -2.17 -45.29 3.50
C THR A 172 -1.75 -44.14 4.38
N ASN A 173 -0.45 -44.02 4.67
CA ASN A 173 0.07 -42.95 5.50
C ASN A 173 -0.53 -41.64 4.98
N THR A 174 -1.50 -41.08 5.71
CA THR A 174 -2.10 -39.81 5.37
C THR A 174 -0.93 -38.86 5.20
N PRO A 175 -0.71 -38.27 4.01
CA PRO A 175 0.45 -37.43 3.79
C PRO A 175 0.46 -36.40 4.90
N THR A 176 1.51 -36.44 5.73
CA THR A 176 1.67 -35.46 6.80
C THR A 176 1.55 -34.10 6.12
N PRO A 177 0.57 -33.26 6.52
CA PRO A 177 0.33 -32.00 5.84
C PRO A 177 1.66 -31.27 5.80
N THR A 178 2.21 -31.13 4.59
CA THR A 178 3.46 -30.44 4.41
C THR A 178 3.17 -29.00 4.78
N PHE A 179 3.85 -28.48 5.81
CA PHE A 179 3.65 -27.10 6.24
C PHE A 179 3.77 -26.20 5.03
N THR A 180 2.67 -25.55 4.63
CA THR A 180 2.69 -24.55 3.58
C THR A 180 3.72 -23.51 4.02
N PRO A 181 4.78 -23.24 3.23
CA PRO A 181 5.81 -22.30 3.63
C PRO A 181 5.16 -20.95 3.91
N THR A 182 5.31 -20.45 5.14
CA THR A 182 4.84 -19.12 5.50
C THR A 182 5.55 -18.13 4.57
N PRO A 183 4.82 -17.26 3.85
CA PRO A 183 5.44 -16.32 2.92
C PRO A 183 6.48 -15.48 3.67
N THR A 184 7.71 -15.45 3.17
CA THR A 184 8.79 -14.65 3.76
C THR A 184 8.38 -13.18 3.76
N GLN A 185 8.25 -12.59 4.94
CA GLN A 185 7.88 -11.19 5.07
C GLN A 185 8.94 -10.30 4.44
N ALA A 186 8.52 -9.38 3.57
CA ALA A 186 9.40 -8.35 3.02
C ALA A 186 9.83 -7.35 4.10
N PRO A 187 11.04 -6.76 4.00
CA PRO A 187 11.47 -5.68 4.89
C PRO A 187 10.49 -4.51 4.85
N TRP A 188 10.14 -4.00 6.02
CA TRP A 188 9.24 -2.85 6.16
C TRP A 188 10.00 -1.63 6.68
N LYS A 189 9.38 -0.47 6.53
CA LYS A 189 9.91 0.85 6.91
C LYS A 189 8.95 1.56 7.84
N LYS A 190 9.50 2.45 8.67
CA LYS A 190 8.76 3.27 9.63
C LYS A 190 9.28 4.69 9.64
N ILE A 191 8.43 5.66 9.95
CA ILE A 191 8.83 7.07 10.08
C ILE A 191 8.24 7.70 11.36
N LYS A 192 8.89 8.73 11.89
CA LYS A 192 8.47 9.44 13.12
C LYS A 192 8.37 10.94 12.91
N ASN A 193 7.30 11.54 13.43
CA ASN A 193 7.04 12.99 13.42
C ASN A 193 7.11 13.62 12.02
N SER A 194 6.62 12.92 11.00
CA SER A 194 6.79 13.33 9.60
C SER A 194 5.53 13.03 8.78
N SER A 195 5.49 13.56 7.56
CA SER A 195 4.49 13.20 6.54
C SER A 195 5.17 12.41 5.43
N PHE A 196 4.41 11.55 4.75
CA PHE A 196 4.92 10.75 3.65
C PHE A 196 4.16 11.02 2.37
N GLN A 197 4.92 11.11 1.28
CA GLN A 197 4.39 11.34 -0.05
C GLN A 197 5.17 10.46 -1.03
N THR A 198 4.46 9.75 -1.90
CA THR A 198 5.06 8.94 -2.97
C THR A 198 4.36 9.19 -4.30
N LYS A 199 5.10 9.08 -5.41
CA LYS A 199 4.53 9.13 -6.77
C LYS A 199 3.84 7.83 -7.17
N THR A 200 4.21 6.74 -6.53
CA THR A 200 3.77 5.38 -6.89
C THR A 200 2.92 4.79 -5.77
N ASN A 201 2.73 3.47 -5.78
CA ASN A 201 2.08 2.75 -4.71
C ASN A 201 3.00 2.70 -3.48
N LEU A 202 2.45 3.00 -2.30
CA LEU A 202 3.07 2.65 -1.02
C LEU A 202 2.66 1.21 -0.67
N VAL A 203 3.57 0.27 -0.84
CA VAL A 203 3.47 -1.08 -0.29
C VAL A 203 4.46 -1.19 0.86
N ASN A 204 3.95 -1.34 2.09
CA ASN A 204 4.77 -1.45 3.28
C ASN A 204 4.11 -2.40 4.28
N ASN A 205 4.39 -3.69 4.14
CA ASN A 205 3.69 -4.74 4.87
C ASN A 205 4.21 -4.85 6.31
N ILE A 206 3.49 -4.22 7.24
CA ILE A 206 3.85 -4.16 8.67
C ILE A 206 3.65 -5.56 9.31
N PRO A 207 4.60 -6.08 10.11
CA PRO A 207 4.49 -7.39 10.77
C PRO A 207 3.36 -7.42 11.80
N SER A 208 2.80 -8.61 12.03
CA SER A 208 1.80 -8.84 13.09
C SER A 208 2.35 -8.56 14.49
N VAL A 209 3.64 -8.84 14.71
CA VAL A 209 4.39 -8.50 15.92
C VAL A 209 5.46 -7.49 15.57
N VAL A 210 5.30 -6.27 16.08
CA VAL A 210 6.25 -5.17 15.86
C VAL A 210 7.22 -5.09 17.03
N VAL A 211 8.50 -4.95 16.72
CA VAL A 211 9.55 -4.69 17.71
C VAL A 211 10.15 -3.33 17.40
N SER A 212 10.36 -2.51 18.43
CA SER A 212 10.97 -1.19 18.27
C SER A 212 12.37 -1.29 17.66
N PHE A 213 12.68 -0.33 16.80
CA PHE A 213 14.02 -0.16 16.24
C PHE A 213 15.04 0.17 17.34
N ASP A 214 14.74 1.21 18.12
CA ASP A 214 15.49 1.69 19.29
C ASP A 214 14.59 2.54 20.21
N THR A 215 15.17 3.37 21.09
CA THR A 215 14.44 4.22 22.04
C THR A 215 13.63 5.36 21.41
N ASP A 216 13.88 5.69 20.13
CA ASP A 216 13.03 6.65 19.41
C ASP A 216 11.78 5.98 18.82
N ASP A 217 11.72 4.66 18.77
CA ASP A 217 10.63 3.90 18.17
C ASP A 217 9.67 3.34 19.24
N THR A 218 8.44 3.06 18.81
CA THR A 218 7.40 2.41 19.61
C THR A 218 7.06 1.05 19.00
N VAL A 219 6.31 0.23 19.74
CA VAL A 219 5.80 -1.05 19.23
C VAL A 219 4.49 -0.92 18.46
N ASP A 220 4.04 0.31 18.19
CA ASP A 220 2.79 0.55 17.46
C ASP A 220 2.93 0.06 16.01
N PRO A 221 1.91 -0.62 15.47
CA PRO A 221 1.89 -1.10 14.08
C PRO A 221 1.54 0.03 13.09
N TYR A 222 2.13 1.21 13.30
CA TYR A 222 1.88 2.38 12.46
C TYR A 222 3.06 2.62 11.53
N PHE A 223 2.77 3.04 10.30
CA PHE A 223 3.82 3.49 9.38
C PHE A 223 4.46 4.80 9.86
N ILE A 224 3.64 5.74 10.35
CA ILE A 224 4.04 7.00 10.98
C ILE A 224 3.72 6.95 12.47
N ILE A 225 4.73 7.18 13.31
CA ILE A 225 4.56 7.33 14.78
C ILE A 225 4.88 8.75 15.24
N GLY A 226 4.48 9.04 16.48
CA GLY A 226 4.58 10.39 17.06
C GLY A 226 3.43 11.29 16.59
N SER A 227 3.56 12.59 16.86
CA SER A 227 2.48 13.56 16.67
C SER A 227 2.23 13.85 15.19
N GLY A 228 1.42 12.99 14.57
CA GLY A 228 0.79 13.22 13.27
C GLY A 228 1.69 13.08 12.05
N GLY A 229 1.01 13.14 10.91
CA GLY A 229 1.56 12.95 9.57
C GLY A 229 0.46 12.51 8.62
N ILE A 230 0.50 13.02 7.38
CA ILE A 230 -0.38 12.54 6.31
C ILE A 230 0.40 11.60 5.39
N VAL A 231 -0.21 10.51 4.97
CA VAL A 231 0.33 9.65 3.91
C VAL A 231 -0.43 9.91 2.62
N SER A 232 0.31 10.21 1.55
CA SER A 232 -0.29 10.42 0.22
C SER A 232 0.44 9.61 -0.86
N GLY A 233 -0.34 9.04 -1.79
CA GLY A 233 0.21 8.25 -2.90
C GLY A 233 -0.87 7.72 -3.83
N GLN A 234 -0.47 6.97 -4.86
CA GLN A 234 -1.41 6.40 -5.83
C GLN A 234 -2.29 5.32 -5.18
N SER A 235 -1.68 4.39 -4.45
CA SER A 235 -2.35 3.47 -3.54
C SER A 235 -1.52 3.26 -2.28
N ILE A 236 -2.17 2.87 -1.18
CA ILE A 236 -1.55 2.71 0.13
C ILE A 236 -1.98 1.36 0.71
N ALA A 237 -1.03 0.44 0.84
CA ALA A 237 -1.23 -0.91 1.35
C ALA A 237 -0.24 -1.21 2.48
N LEU A 238 -0.76 -1.40 3.70
CA LEU A 238 0.03 -1.64 4.92
C LEU A 238 -0.30 -2.95 5.63
N ASN A 239 -1.52 -3.45 5.46
CA ASN A 239 -2.17 -4.41 6.35
C ASN A 239 -2.14 -5.87 5.87
N LEU A 240 -1.24 -6.23 4.95
CA LEU A 240 -1.16 -7.59 4.41
C LEU A 240 -0.90 -8.65 5.50
N TYR A 241 0.00 -8.36 6.46
CA TYR A 241 0.35 -9.29 7.55
C TYR A 241 -0.21 -8.86 8.91
N ASN A 242 -0.64 -7.60 9.04
CA ASN A 242 -1.15 -7.06 10.29
C ASN A 242 -2.46 -6.30 10.05
N PRO A 243 -3.62 -6.83 10.46
CA PRO A 243 -4.91 -6.15 10.27
C PRO A 243 -5.04 -4.86 11.09
N LEU A 244 -4.20 -4.66 12.12
CA LEU A 244 -4.16 -3.45 12.94
C LEU A 244 -3.23 -2.37 12.35
N ALA A 245 -2.56 -2.64 11.22
CA ALA A 245 -1.65 -1.70 10.60
C ALA A 245 -2.38 -0.45 10.10
N LYS A 246 -1.91 0.73 10.50
CA LYS A 246 -2.45 2.04 10.09
C LYS A 246 -1.36 2.95 9.56
N VAL A 247 -1.74 3.98 8.82
CA VAL A 247 -0.75 4.97 8.36
C VAL A 247 -0.20 5.78 9.53
N SER A 248 -1.03 6.12 10.50
CA SER A 248 -0.71 6.87 11.72
C SER A 248 -1.80 6.59 12.75
N GLU A 249 -1.69 7.13 13.96
CA GLU A 249 -2.73 7.02 15.00
C GLU A 249 -4.11 7.45 14.48
N ASN A 250 -4.18 8.57 13.75
CA ASN A 250 -5.40 9.10 13.16
C ASN A 250 -5.75 8.51 11.77
N ASP A 251 -4.90 7.62 11.24
CA ASP A 251 -5.00 7.03 9.90
C ASP A 251 -5.22 8.04 8.74
N TRP A 252 -4.65 9.25 8.85
CA TRP A 252 -4.79 10.30 7.83
C TRP A 252 -4.07 9.94 6.53
N LYS A 253 -4.83 9.57 5.50
CA LYS A 253 -4.30 9.18 4.20
C LYS A 253 -5.10 9.68 3.01
N VAL A 254 -4.41 9.88 1.89
CA VAL A 254 -4.99 10.25 0.59
C VAL A 254 -4.47 9.28 -0.47
N SER A 255 -5.36 8.46 -1.02
CA SER A 255 -5.07 7.59 -2.17
C SER A 255 -5.47 8.25 -3.49
N GLY A 256 -4.95 7.76 -4.62
CA GLY A 256 -5.17 8.38 -5.94
C GLY A 256 -4.43 9.71 -6.13
N TYR A 257 -3.52 10.06 -5.22
CA TYR A 257 -2.78 11.31 -5.29
C TYR A 257 -1.45 11.12 -6.01
N THR A 258 -1.22 11.94 -7.05
CA THR A 258 0.08 11.99 -7.75
C THR A 258 0.76 13.33 -7.46
N PRO A 259 1.87 13.32 -6.69
CA PRO A 259 2.69 14.48 -6.43
C PRO A 259 3.13 15.20 -7.71
N ARG A 260 2.92 16.51 -7.78
CA ARG A 260 3.61 17.35 -8.76
C ARG A 260 4.89 17.89 -8.11
N ILE A 261 6.00 17.17 -8.27
CA ILE A 261 7.32 17.65 -7.82
C ILE A 261 7.81 18.68 -8.85
N LYS A 262 7.74 19.96 -8.50
CA LYS A 262 8.21 21.06 -9.36
C LYS A 262 9.69 21.40 -9.18
N PHE A 263 10.31 20.94 -8.09
CA PHE A 263 11.70 21.26 -7.75
C PHE A 263 12.56 19.99 -7.76
N THR A 264 13.49 19.93 -8.72
CA THR A 264 14.54 18.92 -8.87
C THR A 264 15.89 19.48 -8.44
N LYS A 265 16.90 18.61 -8.26
CA LYS A 265 18.31 19.02 -8.07
C LYS A 265 18.75 20.04 -9.12
N SER A 266 18.45 19.80 -10.40
CA SER A 266 18.84 20.68 -11.51
C SER A 266 18.20 22.07 -11.43
N THR A 267 16.91 22.15 -11.09
CA THR A 267 16.24 23.45 -10.89
C THR A 267 16.80 24.20 -9.67
N PHE A 268 17.09 23.49 -8.58
CA PHE A 268 17.68 24.09 -7.38
C PHE A 268 19.10 24.58 -7.66
N LEU A 269 19.95 23.78 -8.30
CA LEU A 269 21.30 24.17 -8.69
C LEU A 269 21.30 25.40 -9.61
N SER A 270 20.38 25.45 -10.58
CA SER A 270 20.22 26.62 -11.46
C SER A 270 19.85 27.89 -10.68
N TYR A 271 19.00 27.76 -9.66
CA TYR A 271 18.67 28.86 -8.76
C TYR A 271 19.88 29.30 -7.92
N ILE A 272 20.62 28.35 -7.32
CA ILE A 272 21.83 28.63 -6.55
C ILE A 272 22.85 29.40 -7.40
N LYS A 273 23.17 28.89 -8.60
CA LYS A 273 24.12 29.52 -9.53
C LYS A 273 23.74 30.96 -9.89
N SER A 274 22.46 31.31 -9.86
CA SER A 274 21.98 32.63 -10.26
C SER A 274 21.71 33.60 -9.10
N ARG A 275 21.52 33.09 -7.87
CA ARG A 275 20.95 33.90 -6.77
C ARG A 275 21.61 33.74 -5.41
N LYS A 276 22.48 32.74 -5.21
CA LYS A 276 23.12 32.51 -3.91
C LYS A 276 24.63 32.49 -4.04
N ASP A 277 25.30 32.87 -2.97
CA ASP A 277 26.74 32.63 -2.82
C ASP A 277 26.97 31.14 -2.58
N TYR A 278 27.87 30.57 -3.37
CA TYR A 278 28.30 29.18 -3.25
C TYR A 278 29.78 29.05 -3.59
N SER A 279 30.41 28.00 -3.09
CA SER A 279 31.80 27.65 -3.43
C SER A 279 31.83 26.40 -4.30
N THR A 280 32.52 26.48 -5.43
CA THR A 280 32.83 25.29 -6.24
C THR A 280 34.01 24.53 -5.64
N LYS A 281 33.92 23.21 -5.63
CA LYS A 281 34.99 22.31 -5.21
C LYS A 281 35.20 21.27 -6.30
N GLU A 282 36.47 20.97 -6.56
CA GLU A 282 36.83 19.86 -7.43
C GLU A 282 36.54 18.54 -6.71
N ARG A 283 36.05 17.55 -7.45
CA ARG A 283 35.76 16.22 -6.91
C ARG A 283 37.04 15.47 -6.52
N ALA A 284 38.11 15.61 -7.29
CA ALA A 284 39.37 14.92 -7.03
C ALA A 284 39.93 15.36 -5.68
N GLY A 285 40.09 14.41 -4.76
CA GLY A 285 40.57 14.67 -3.40
C GLY A 285 39.57 15.43 -2.50
N PHE A 286 38.30 15.58 -2.91
CA PHE A 286 37.30 16.22 -2.08
C PHE A 286 37.12 15.46 -0.75
N ASN A 287 37.15 16.21 0.34
CA ASN A 287 36.86 15.71 1.68
C ASN A 287 35.88 16.68 2.36
N ILE A 288 34.70 16.19 2.74
CA ILE A 288 33.67 17.02 3.38
C ILE A 288 34.15 17.65 4.70
N ALA A 289 35.08 17.00 5.40
CA ALA A 289 35.68 17.52 6.64
C ALA A 289 36.63 18.71 6.41
N SER A 290 37.04 18.98 5.16
CA SER A 290 37.87 20.16 4.83
C SER A 290 37.07 21.46 4.77
N LEU A 291 35.74 21.37 4.79
CA LEU A 291 34.84 22.52 4.72
C LEU A 291 34.69 23.13 6.12
N THR A 292 35.36 24.25 6.38
CA THR A 292 35.41 24.90 7.70
C THR A 292 34.38 26.01 7.90
N THR A 293 33.74 26.50 6.83
CA THR A 293 32.78 27.60 6.88
C THR A 293 31.38 27.12 6.55
N PRO A 294 30.33 27.56 7.26
CA PRO A 294 28.97 27.23 6.85
C PRO A 294 28.63 27.78 5.46
N GLY A 295 27.93 27.03 4.62
CA GLY A 295 27.58 27.52 3.30
C GLY A 295 27.06 26.47 2.31
N ILE A 296 26.99 26.90 1.05
CA ILE A 296 26.60 26.06 -0.08
C ILE A 296 27.84 25.68 -0.86
N TYR A 297 28.04 24.38 -1.06
CA TYR A 297 29.18 23.83 -1.78
C TYR A 297 28.69 23.04 -2.98
N TYR A 298 29.20 23.38 -4.16
CA TYR A 298 28.96 22.65 -5.40
C TYR A 298 30.19 21.80 -5.73
N VAL A 299 30.04 20.48 -5.75
CA VAL A 299 31.09 19.56 -6.18
C VAL A 299 30.85 19.24 -7.64
N GLU A 300 31.68 19.84 -8.49
CA GLU A 300 31.59 19.66 -9.93
C GLU A 300 32.10 18.27 -10.32
N ASN A 301 31.49 17.72 -11.35
CA ASN A 301 31.88 16.44 -11.90
C ASN A 301 32.52 16.60 -13.26
N THR A 302 33.83 16.47 -13.26
CA THR A 302 34.63 16.46 -14.48
C THR A 302 34.69 15.07 -15.13
N ASP A 303 34.29 14.01 -14.41
CA ASP A 303 34.26 12.62 -14.91
C ASP A 303 32.98 11.88 -14.48
N PRO A 304 31.99 11.71 -15.38
CA PRO A 304 30.71 11.09 -15.09
C PRO A 304 30.82 9.63 -14.60
N ALA A 305 31.94 8.94 -14.80
CA ALA A 305 32.14 7.58 -14.32
C ALA A 305 32.53 7.51 -12.83
N THR A 306 32.86 8.64 -12.21
CA THR A 306 33.27 8.67 -10.81
C THR A 306 32.08 8.86 -9.87
N THR A 307 32.12 8.20 -8.72
CA THR A 307 31.19 8.43 -7.60
C THR A 307 31.92 9.18 -6.50
N LEU A 308 31.28 10.19 -5.90
CA LEU A 308 31.87 10.88 -4.75
C LEU A 308 31.71 10.04 -3.48
N THR A 309 32.83 9.61 -2.88
CA THR A 309 32.80 8.90 -1.60
C THR A 309 32.90 9.86 -0.42
N ILE A 310 31.93 9.80 0.49
CA ILE A 310 31.91 10.51 1.76
C ILE A 310 32.18 9.51 2.89
N ASN A 311 33.39 9.58 3.43
CA ASN A 311 33.89 8.69 4.49
C ASN A 311 34.35 9.45 5.75
N THR A 312 34.07 10.74 5.85
CA THR A 312 34.37 11.62 6.98
C THR A 312 33.13 12.42 7.37
N ASP A 313 33.10 12.89 8.62
CA ASP A 313 32.03 13.76 9.09
C ASP A 313 32.25 15.22 8.66
N PRO A 314 31.19 15.96 8.34
CA PRO A 314 31.27 17.40 8.18
C PRO A 314 31.57 18.08 9.52
N ILE A 315 32.41 19.11 9.49
CA ILE A 315 32.77 19.88 10.69
C ILE A 315 31.98 21.18 10.83
N THR A 316 31.13 21.51 9.85
CA THR A 316 30.31 22.73 9.78
C THR A 316 28.93 22.44 9.19
N ASP A 317 27.99 23.38 9.35
CA ASP A 317 26.64 23.30 8.79
C ASP A 317 26.67 23.65 7.29
N LEU A 318 26.15 22.80 6.42
CA LEU A 318 26.31 22.99 4.98
C LEU A 318 25.22 22.37 4.12
N VAL A 319 25.12 22.89 2.89
CA VAL A 319 24.40 22.26 1.78
C VAL A 319 25.42 21.83 0.74
N LEU A 320 25.54 20.52 0.52
CA LEU A 320 26.40 19.93 -0.48
C LEU A 320 25.56 19.55 -1.72
N ILE A 321 25.88 20.14 -2.86
CA ILE A 321 25.26 19.81 -4.14
C ILE A 321 26.31 19.09 -4.98
N VAL A 322 26.06 17.84 -5.33
CA VAL A 322 26.98 16.99 -6.07
C VAL A 322 26.43 16.76 -7.47
N ASP A 323 27.27 16.99 -8.47
CA ASP A 323 26.96 16.69 -9.85
C ASP A 323 27.18 15.20 -10.18
N GLY A 324 26.36 14.31 -9.63
CA GLY A 324 26.47 12.88 -9.88
C GLY A 324 26.11 12.07 -8.66
N ASP A 325 26.70 10.89 -8.57
CA ASP A 325 26.44 9.91 -7.51
C ASP A 325 27.28 10.20 -6.25
N VAL A 326 26.71 9.86 -5.09
CA VAL A 326 27.36 9.94 -3.78
C VAL A 326 27.28 8.60 -3.07
N ASP A 327 28.42 8.11 -2.60
CA ASP A 327 28.52 6.96 -1.71
C ASP A 327 28.84 7.44 -0.29
N ILE A 328 27.91 7.25 0.64
CA ILE A 328 28.16 7.49 2.07
C ILE A 328 28.62 6.16 2.65
N THR A 329 29.86 6.12 3.14
CA THR A 329 30.49 4.88 3.65
C THR A 329 30.86 4.95 5.13
N LEU A 330 30.80 6.15 5.73
CA LEU A 330 31.06 6.33 7.15
C LEU A 330 29.90 5.78 7.99
N ASN A 331 30.20 4.82 8.87
CA ASN A 331 29.22 4.39 9.86
C ASN A 331 28.93 5.53 10.85
N ASN A 332 27.68 5.68 11.26
CA ASN A 332 27.24 6.80 12.10
C ASN A 332 27.50 8.18 11.45
N PHE A 333 27.24 8.29 10.14
CA PHE A 333 27.46 9.53 9.41
C PHE A 333 26.73 10.71 10.05
N ASN A 334 27.50 11.75 10.36
CA ASN A 334 27.08 13.01 10.97
C ASN A 334 26.30 12.82 12.28
N THR A 335 26.62 11.79 13.09
CA THR A 335 25.95 11.58 14.37
C THR A 335 26.90 11.30 15.53
N GLU A 336 26.52 11.80 16.70
CA GLU A 336 27.13 11.49 17.98
C GLU A 336 26.01 11.11 18.95
N GLY A 337 26.03 9.88 19.47
CA GLY A 337 24.97 9.38 20.36
C GLY A 337 23.56 9.36 19.73
N GLY A 338 23.44 9.24 18.41
CA GLY A 338 22.14 9.29 17.72
C GLY A 338 21.54 10.70 17.63
N ILE A 339 22.37 11.74 17.80
CA ILE A 339 22.00 13.14 17.59
C ILE A 339 22.82 13.67 16.40
N PRO A 340 22.24 14.48 15.49
CA PRO A 340 23.00 15.11 14.42
C PRO A 340 24.10 16.02 14.98
N ARG A 341 25.35 15.86 14.51
CA ARG A 341 26.49 16.73 14.93
C ARG A 341 26.41 18.10 14.26
N ARG A 342 26.04 18.11 12.98
CA ARG A 342 25.88 19.28 12.14
C ARG A 342 24.58 19.23 11.35
N SER A 343 24.14 20.40 10.91
CA SER A 343 23.02 20.53 10.00
C SER A 343 23.54 20.36 8.58
N VAL A 344 23.22 19.24 7.94
CA VAL A 344 23.78 18.88 6.63
C VAL A 344 22.67 18.52 5.68
N ALA A 345 22.70 19.09 4.48
CA ALA A 345 21.90 18.62 3.36
C ALA A 345 22.82 18.14 2.23
N ILE A 346 22.52 16.97 1.65
CA ILE A 346 23.23 16.41 0.50
C ILE A 346 22.23 16.24 -0.64
N LEU A 347 22.52 16.88 -1.77
CA LEU A 347 21.74 16.83 -3.00
C LEU A 347 22.59 16.17 -4.08
N ALA A 348 22.16 15.05 -4.64
CA ALA A 348 22.90 14.27 -5.63
C ALA A 348 21.96 13.63 -6.66
N ASP A 349 22.46 13.02 -7.73
CA ASP A 349 21.60 12.22 -8.63
C ASP A 349 21.22 10.90 -7.97
N LYS A 350 22.21 10.28 -7.32
CA LYS A 350 22.04 9.05 -6.56
C LYS A 350 22.78 9.16 -5.24
N ILE A 351 22.16 8.65 -4.17
CA ILE A 351 22.81 8.47 -2.86
C ILE A 351 22.79 6.99 -2.51
N ASN A 352 23.97 6.40 -2.32
CA ASN A 352 24.13 5.04 -1.81
C ASN A 352 24.64 5.08 -0.38
N PHE A 353 23.90 4.47 0.54
CA PHE A 353 24.41 4.18 1.87
C PHE A 353 25.10 2.82 1.84
N ALA A 354 26.33 2.74 2.34
CA ALA A 354 27.02 1.47 2.50
C ALA A 354 26.23 0.53 3.44
N SER A 355 26.30 -0.77 3.15
CA SER A 355 25.60 -1.83 3.90
C SER A 355 25.99 -1.93 5.38
N THR A 356 27.10 -1.31 5.77
CA THR A 356 27.64 -1.26 7.14
C THR A 356 27.08 -0.11 7.97
N ILE A 357 26.44 0.88 7.35
CA ILE A 357 25.92 2.06 8.04
C ILE A 357 24.64 1.70 8.78
N SER A 358 24.60 1.86 10.10
CA SER A 358 23.36 1.68 10.88
C SER A 358 22.63 3.00 11.15
N TYR A 359 23.35 4.12 11.10
CA TYR A 359 22.84 5.45 11.43
C TYR A 359 23.41 6.52 10.49
N ALA A 360 22.57 7.44 10.05
CA ALA A 360 22.97 8.66 9.35
C ALA A 360 22.10 9.84 9.78
N SER A 361 22.67 11.05 9.81
CA SER A 361 21.92 12.28 10.12
C SER A 361 22.08 13.33 9.03
N GLY A 362 20.96 13.93 8.61
CA GLY A 362 20.95 14.96 7.57
C GLY A 362 19.69 14.95 6.71
N ILE A 363 19.66 15.88 5.76
CA ILE A 363 18.65 15.95 4.71
C ILE A 363 19.26 15.36 3.44
N PHE A 364 18.73 14.24 2.97
CA PHE A 364 19.24 13.55 1.78
C PHE A 364 18.23 13.68 0.66
N VAL A 365 18.64 14.28 -0.46
CA VAL A 365 17.78 14.51 -1.63
C VAL A 365 18.47 13.94 -2.85
N ALA A 366 17.84 12.99 -3.52
CA ALA A 366 18.35 12.44 -4.76
C ALA A 366 17.24 11.95 -5.68
N ASP A 367 17.55 11.67 -6.93
CA ASP A 367 16.60 10.96 -7.78
C ASP A 367 16.50 9.50 -7.33
N THR A 368 17.63 8.86 -7.04
CA THR A 368 17.67 7.49 -6.50
C THR A 368 18.36 7.44 -5.14
N VAL A 369 17.73 6.77 -4.17
CA VAL A 369 18.36 6.43 -2.90
C VAL A 369 18.41 4.91 -2.75
N ASN A 370 19.60 4.39 -2.48
CA ASN A 370 19.83 3.00 -2.14
C ASN A 370 20.30 2.89 -0.69
N THR A 371 19.62 2.09 0.13
CA THR A 371 20.04 1.88 1.52
C THR A 371 21.17 0.86 1.66
N GLY A 372 21.45 0.07 0.62
CA GLY A 372 22.41 -1.04 0.65
C GLY A 372 21.73 -2.39 0.89
N THR A 373 22.55 -3.43 1.11
CA THR A 373 22.13 -4.83 1.32
C THR A 373 22.70 -5.36 2.62
N ASN A 374 21.85 -5.82 3.55
CA ASN A 374 22.29 -6.44 4.79
C ASN A 374 21.28 -7.50 5.23
N THR A 375 21.74 -8.51 5.96
CA THR A 375 20.91 -9.60 6.52
C THR A 375 20.33 -9.29 7.90
N ASP A 376 20.96 -8.41 8.69
CA ASP A 376 20.53 -8.08 10.05
C ASP A 376 21.03 -6.69 10.53
N LEU A 377 20.88 -5.66 9.69
CA LEU A 377 21.23 -4.28 10.06
C LEU A 377 20.29 -3.27 9.39
N GLY A 378 19.41 -2.69 10.19
CA GLY A 378 18.56 -1.59 9.75
C GLY A 378 19.34 -0.30 9.53
N LEU A 379 18.73 0.65 8.82
CA LEU A 379 19.25 2.01 8.66
C LEU A 379 18.33 3.00 9.37
N LYS A 380 18.86 3.73 10.34
CA LYS A 380 18.18 4.88 10.91
C LYS A 380 18.67 6.17 10.29
N ILE A 381 17.73 7.02 9.87
CA ILE A 381 18.02 8.36 9.37
C ILE A 381 17.37 9.38 10.30
N LYS A 382 18.16 10.28 10.88
CA LYS A 382 17.64 11.42 11.66
C LYS A 382 17.74 12.70 10.83
N GLY A 383 16.60 13.16 10.32
CA GLY A 383 16.52 14.25 9.36
C GLY A 383 15.41 14.00 8.34
N ASN A 384 15.71 14.09 7.04
CA ASN A 384 14.71 13.81 6.01
C ASN A 384 15.33 13.10 4.80
N LEU A 385 14.49 12.42 4.05
CA LEU A 385 14.85 11.69 2.84
C LEU A 385 13.85 12.02 1.73
N VAL A 386 14.35 12.53 0.62
CA VAL A 386 13.56 12.81 -0.58
C VAL A 386 14.17 12.03 -1.74
N ALA A 387 13.37 11.16 -2.34
CA ALA A 387 13.79 10.33 -3.45
C ALA A 387 12.68 10.19 -4.50
N SER A 388 13.04 10.20 -5.79
CA SER A 388 12.11 9.77 -6.84
C SER A 388 11.96 8.23 -6.84
N THR A 389 13.06 7.53 -6.61
CA THR A 389 13.15 6.09 -6.49
C THR A 389 13.87 5.72 -5.18
N PHE A 390 13.23 4.90 -4.36
CA PHE A 390 13.79 4.46 -3.08
C PHE A 390 13.91 2.94 -3.08
N ASN A 391 15.15 2.44 -3.08
CA ASN A 391 15.45 1.01 -3.05
C ASN A 391 15.94 0.62 -1.67
N ASN A 392 15.17 -0.23 -0.99
CA ASN A 392 15.55 -0.79 0.29
C ASN A 392 15.72 -2.31 0.18
N ASN A 393 16.98 -2.76 0.22
CA ASN A 393 17.33 -4.18 0.20
C ASN A 393 17.92 -4.64 1.54
N ARG A 394 17.76 -3.85 2.59
CA ARG A 394 18.15 -4.22 3.95
C ARG A 394 17.10 -5.12 4.58
N LYS A 395 17.58 -6.04 5.40
CA LYS A 395 16.77 -6.85 6.31
C LYS A 395 17.19 -6.53 7.74
N GLN A 396 16.26 -6.68 8.67
CA GLN A 396 16.54 -6.48 10.08
C GLN A 396 15.81 -7.56 10.87
N ASN A 397 16.58 -8.40 11.56
CA ASN A 397 16.23 -9.71 12.09
C ASN A 397 16.03 -10.76 10.98
N THR A 398 16.90 -11.77 10.96
CA THR A 398 16.93 -12.87 9.97
C THR A 398 15.70 -13.76 10.00
N VAL A 399 14.95 -13.79 11.11
CA VAL A 399 13.86 -14.77 11.27
C VAL A 399 12.53 -14.21 10.76
N ASN A 400 12.17 -12.97 11.10
CA ASN A 400 10.78 -12.48 10.90
C ASN A 400 10.62 -11.00 10.52
N ASN A 401 11.67 -10.22 10.21
CA ASN A 401 11.55 -8.79 9.86
C ASN A 401 10.64 -7.97 10.82
N GLN A 402 10.63 -8.30 12.12
CA GLN A 402 9.76 -7.65 13.11
C GLN A 402 10.19 -6.21 13.44
N LYS A 403 11.46 -5.86 13.15
CA LYS A 403 12.01 -4.51 13.27
C LYS A 403 12.01 -3.83 11.89
N PRO A 404 11.77 -2.50 11.82
CA PRO A 404 11.71 -1.81 10.54
C PRO A 404 13.11 -1.63 9.95
N ALA A 405 13.41 -2.26 8.80
CA ALA A 405 14.71 -2.20 8.16
C ALA A 405 15.19 -0.77 7.81
N VAL A 406 14.26 0.18 7.71
CA VAL A 406 14.56 1.61 7.61
C VAL A 406 13.66 2.37 8.57
N PHE A 407 14.27 3.22 9.40
CA PHE A 407 13.56 4.09 10.33
C PHE A 407 13.98 5.55 10.14
N ILE A 408 13.03 6.42 9.76
CA ILE A 408 13.32 7.84 9.52
C ILE A 408 12.68 8.68 10.62
N VAL A 409 13.49 9.43 11.36
CA VAL A 409 13.02 10.35 12.40
C VAL A 409 13.19 11.77 11.90
N PHE A 410 12.07 12.48 11.69
CA PHE A 410 12.15 13.89 11.30
C PHE A 410 12.81 14.72 12.39
N TYR A 411 13.81 15.51 11.98
CA TYR A 411 14.55 16.40 12.88
C TYR A 411 14.46 17.85 12.38
N PRO A 412 13.47 18.62 12.84
CA PRO A 412 13.17 19.97 12.32
C PRO A 412 14.35 20.94 12.43
N GLN A 413 15.18 20.82 13.47
CA GLN A 413 16.29 21.76 13.70
C GLN A 413 17.28 21.80 12.54
N THR A 414 17.52 20.68 11.85
CA THR A 414 18.39 20.65 10.65
C THR A 414 17.85 21.55 9.54
N TYR A 415 16.52 21.62 9.36
CA TYR A 415 15.89 22.51 8.38
C TYR A 415 16.00 23.97 8.78
N LEU A 416 15.75 24.27 10.06
CA LEU A 416 15.81 25.65 10.56
C LEU A 416 17.22 26.23 10.43
N ASN A 417 18.24 25.45 10.76
CA ASN A 417 19.64 25.86 10.64
C ASN A 417 20.06 26.04 9.17
N LEU A 418 19.52 25.23 8.26
CA LEU A 418 19.81 25.32 6.82
C LEU A 418 18.84 26.22 6.05
N LEU A 419 17.92 26.91 6.74
CA LEU A 419 16.83 27.64 6.08
C LEU A 419 17.37 28.68 5.08
N ASN A 420 18.39 29.44 5.47
CA ASN A 420 19.02 30.45 4.61
C ASN A 420 19.71 29.85 3.38
N TYR A 421 20.13 28.58 3.44
CA TYR A 421 20.81 27.90 2.34
C TYR A 421 19.84 27.17 1.42
N LEU A 422 18.82 26.53 1.98
CA LEU A 422 17.82 25.78 1.22
C LEU A 422 16.73 26.69 0.63
N SER A 423 16.33 27.78 1.30
CA SER A 423 15.22 28.63 0.85
C SER A 423 15.39 29.18 -0.58
N ILE A 424 14.27 29.46 -1.25
CA ILE A 424 14.24 30.11 -2.55
C ILE A 424 13.47 31.41 -2.38
N ASP A 425 14.14 32.53 -2.65
CA ASP A 425 13.52 33.85 -2.64
C ASP A 425 12.81 34.07 -3.98
N LYS A 426 11.51 34.35 -3.92
CA LYS A 426 10.73 34.77 -5.10
C LYS A 426 10.63 36.28 -5.11
N TYR A 427 11.09 36.89 -6.20
CA TYR A 427 10.95 38.31 -6.45
C TYR A 427 9.83 38.53 -7.47
N GLU A 428 8.77 39.18 -7.04
CA GLU A 428 7.79 39.76 -7.95
C GLU A 428 8.22 41.18 -8.26
N TRP A 429 8.50 41.47 -9.53
CA TRP A 429 8.68 42.83 -9.98
C TRP A 429 7.50 43.22 -10.85
N ARG A 430 6.98 44.43 -10.62
CA ARG A 430 6.04 45.09 -11.52
C ARG A 430 6.74 46.33 -12.06
N GLN A 431 6.79 46.48 -13.38
CA GLN A 431 7.18 47.73 -13.99
C GLN A 431 6.04 48.72 -13.81
N ILE A 432 6.28 49.75 -12.99
CA ILE A 432 5.38 50.91 -12.92
C ILE A 432 5.81 51.81 -14.07
N GLN A 433 4.96 51.94 -15.08
CA GLN A 433 5.17 52.83 -16.23
C GLN A 433 4.36 54.11 -16.07
#